data_AF-F6YIW2-F1
#
_entry.id   AF-F6YIW2-F1
#
_cell.length_a   1.000
_cell.length_b   1.000
_cell.length_c   1.000
_cell.angle_alpha   90.00
_cell.angle_beta   90.00
_cell.angle_gamma   90.00
#
_symmetry.space_group_name_H-M   'P 1'
#
loop_
_entity.id
_entity.type
_entity.pdbx_description
1 polymer ?
#
loop_
_entity_poly.entity_id
_entity_poly.type
_entity_poly.pdbx_seq_one_letter_code
_entity_poly.pdbx_strand_id
1 'polypeptide(L)'
;MTSMSILIFFILFISRTTKAQSVTQPEDQISVFEGSPVELKCTYSYSGAVYLFWYVRYPNQGLQVLLRHTSGESNKGFQATHNK
;
A
#
# COMPACT_ATOMS: atom_id res chain seq x y z
N MET A 1 24.74 28.04 -26.83
CA MET A 1 25.24 27.20 -25.72
C MET A 1 24.49 27.50 -24.41
N THR A 2 24.32 28.76 -24.02
CA THR A 2 23.60 29.19 -22.81
C THR A 2 22.14 28.74 -22.72
N SER A 3 21.38 28.81 -23.83
CA SER A 3 19.97 28.38 -23.89
C SER A 3 19.77 26.88 -23.62
N MET A 4 20.66 26.04 -24.15
CA MET A 4 20.63 24.59 -23.92
C MET A 4 20.94 24.25 -22.46
N SER A 5 21.88 24.97 -21.84
CA SER A 5 22.19 24.82 -20.41
C SER A 5 21.02 25.22 -19.51
N ILE A 6 20.29 26.29 -19.85
CA ILE A 6 19.09 26.73 -19.12
C ILE A 6 17.99 25.67 -19.21
N LEU A 7 17.75 25.11 -20.40
CA LEU A 7 16.76 24.05 -20.60
C LEU A 7 17.08 22.78 -19.80
N ILE A 8 18.36 22.39 -19.72
CA ILE A 8 18.83 21.27 -18.90
C ILE A 8 18.59 21.53 -17.41
N PHE A 9 18.89 22.75 -16.92
CA PHE A 9 18.59 23.13 -15.53
C PHE A 9 17.08 23.06 -15.22
N PHE A 10 16.21 23.47 -16.15
CA PHE A 10 14.77 23.34 -15.99
C PHE A 10 14.31 21.88 -15.98
N ILE A 11 14.85 21.01 -16.84
CA ILE A 11 14.53 19.57 -16.85
C ILE A 11 14.95 18.90 -15.52
N LEU A 12 16.11 19.26 -14.98
CA LEU A 12 16.58 18.77 -13.68
C LEU A 12 15.70 19.26 -12.51
N PHE A 13 15.18 20.49 -12.58
CA PHE A 13 14.25 21.03 -11.57
C PHE A 13 12.82 20.45 -11.67
N ILE A 14 12.36 20.10 -12.89
CA ILE A 14 11.05 19.49 -13.15
C ILE A 14 11.06 17.99 -12.83
N SER A 15 12.24 17.38 -12.78
CA SER A 15 12.46 16.01 -12.29
C SER A 15 12.19 15.95 -10.78
N ARG A 16 10.91 16.11 -10.39
CA ARG A 16 10.43 15.70 -9.08
C ARG A 16 10.83 14.25 -8.91
N THR A 17 11.70 13.97 -7.94
CA THR A 17 12.01 12.61 -7.55
C THR A 17 10.71 11.95 -7.11
N THR A 18 10.15 11.10 -7.98
CA THR A 18 9.04 10.23 -7.60
C THR A 18 9.62 9.19 -6.65
N LYS A 19 9.45 9.40 -5.35
CA LYS A 19 9.79 8.37 -4.38
C LYS A 19 8.88 7.16 -4.67
N ALA A 20 9.49 6.01 -4.89
CA ALA A 20 8.75 4.77 -5.04
C ALA A 20 7.92 4.53 -3.77
N GLN A 21 6.66 4.16 -3.96
CA GLN A 21 5.82 3.68 -2.88
C GLN A 21 6.26 2.25 -2.55
N SER A 22 6.42 1.95 -1.27
CA SER A 22 6.68 0.60 -0.80
C SER A 22 5.61 0.17 0.17
N VAL A 23 5.32 -1.13 0.14
CA VAL A 23 4.47 -1.83 1.11
C VAL A 23 5.26 -3.06 1.57
N THR A 24 5.27 -3.32 2.86
CA THR A 24 5.96 -4.45 3.47
C THR A 24 4.99 -5.20 4.39
N GLN A 25 4.88 -6.50 4.15
CA GLN A 25 4.12 -7.43 4.99
C GLN A 25 5.17 -8.33 5.69
N PRO A 26 5.25 -8.30 7.03
CA PRO A 26 6.39 -8.87 7.75
C PRO A 26 6.33 -10.39 7.94
N GLU A 27 5.14 -11.01 7.90
CA GLU A 27 4.98 -12.45 8.05
C GLU A 27 4.61 -13.13 6.73
N ASP A 28 5.39 -14.14 6.35
CA ASP A 28 5.14 -14.99 5.17
C ASP A 28 4.03 -16.02 5.43
N GLN A 29 3.92 -16.51 6.67
CA GLN A 29 2.92 -17.49 7.07
C GLN A 29 2.52 -17.32 8.54
N ILE A 30 1.21 -17.30 8.80
CA ILE A 30 0.62 -17.26 10.14
C ILE A 30 -0.32 -18.45 10.28
N SER A 31 -0.23 -19.16 11.41
CA SER A 31 -1.15 -20.23 11.77
C SER A 31 -1.85 -19.89 13.07
N VAL A 32 -3.18 -19.97 13.06
CA VAL A 32 -4.04 -19.68 14.21
C VAL A 32 -5.03 -20.81 14.39
N PHE A 33 -5.57 -20.97 15.60
CA PHE A 33 -6.68 -21.89 15.85
C PHE A 33 -7.99 -21.30 15.30
N GLU A 34 -8.90 -22.17 14.90
CA GLU A 34 -10.24 -21.76 14.50
C GLU A 34 -10.93 -20.95 15.61
N GLY A 35 -11.59 -19.86 15.23
CA GLY A 35 -12.24 -18.93 16.17
C GLY A 35 -11.29 -17.97 16.89
N SER A 36 -9.96 -18.15 16.78
CA SER A 36 -9.00 -17.18 17.30
C SER A 36 -8.91 -15.95 16.40
N PRO A 37 -8.71 -14.75 16.95
CA PRO A 37 -8.50 -13.56 16.13
C PRO A 37 -7.17 -13.66 15.37
N VAL A 38 -7.13 -13.09 14.17
CA VAL A 38 -5.92 -12.96 13.36
C VAL A 38 -5.66 -11.48 13.08
N GLU A 39 -4.41 -11.06 13.24
CA GLU A 39 -3.96 -9.70 12.92
C GLU A 39 -2.89 -9.79 11.84
N LEU A 40 -3.09 -9.08 10.73
CA LEU A 40 -2.12 -8.97 9.65
C LEU A 40 -1.52 -7.58 9.66
N LYS A 41 -0.19 -7.50 9.63
CA LYS A 41 0.53 -6.23 9.64
C LYS A 41 0.94 -5.83 8.22
N CYS A 42 0.81 -4.54 7.95
CA CYS A 42 1.20 -3.93 6.69
C CYS A 42 1.83 -2.57 7.01
N THR A 43 3.10 -2.40 6.66
CA THR A 43 3.79 -1.12 6.73
C THR A 43 3.95 -0.55 5.33
N TYR A 44 3.93 0.76 5.20
CA TYR A 44 4.07 1.40 3.89
C TYR A 44 4.90 2.69 4.02
N SER A 45 5.54 3.08 2.92
CA SER A 45 6.26 4.35 2.82
C SER A 45 5.59 5.23 1.78
N TYR A 46 4.80 6.20 2.24
CA TYR A 46 4.17 7.19 1.37
C TYR A 46 3.92 8.51 2.12
N SER A 47 4.22 9.63 1.47
CA SER A 47 4.16 10.97 2.07
C SER A 47 2.87 11.75 1.76
N GLY A 48 1.95 11.19 0.97
CA GLY A 48 0.71 11.85 0.55
C GLY A 48 -0.56 11.31 1.23
N ALA A 49 -1.72 11.57 0.62
CA ALA A 49 -2.98 10.96 1.04
C ALA A 49 -2.97 9.45 0.77
N VAL A 50 -3.08 8.65 1.84
CA VAL A 50 -2.88 7.21 1.77
C VAL A 50 -4.19 6.50 1.39
N TYR A 51 -4.14 5.69 0.33
CA TYR A 51 -5.22 4.81 -0.10
C TYR A 51 -4.73 3.37 -0.02
N LEU A 52 -5.14 2.66 1.05
CA LEU A 52 -4.78 1.26 1.26
C LEU A 52 -5.95 0.34 0.93
N PHE A 53 -5.59 -0.81 0.38
CA PHE A 53 -6.50 -1.87 -0.01
C PHE A 53 -5.98 -3.19 0.53
N TRP A 54 -6.86 -4.00 1.08
CA TRP A 54 -6.57 -5.38 1.44
C TRP A 54 -7.15 -6.31 0.39
N TYR A 55 -6.35 -7.25 -0.08
CA TYR A 55 -6.78 -8.29 -1.02
C TYR A 55 -6.65 -9.65 -0.37
N VAL A 56 -7.54 -10.55 -0.76
CA VAL A 56 -7.47 -11.97 -0.40
C VAL A 56 -7.33 -12.82 -1.67
N ARG A 57 -6.55 -13.89 -1.57
CA ARG A 57 -6.43 -14.91 -2.61
C ARG A 57 -6.58 -16.28 -1.98
N TYR A 58 -7.59 -17.02 -2.41
CA TYR A 58 -7.75 -18.43 -2.07
C TYR A 58 -7.03 -19.31 -3.10
N PRO A 59 -6.71 -20.58 -2.78
CA PRO A 59 -6.12 -21.51 -3.74
C PRO A 59 -6.92 -21.53 -5.06
N ASN A 60 -6.20 -21.42 -6.19
CA ASN A 60 -6.76 -21.44 -7.55
C ASN A 60 -7.73 -20.28 -7.89
N GLN A 61 -7.77 -19.21 -7.10
CA GLN A 61 -8.61 -18.04 -7.36
C GLN A 61 -7.79 -16.79 -7.71
N GLY A 62 -8.44 -15.85 -8.38
CA GLY A 62 -7.90 -14.50 -8.60
C GLY A 62 -7.82 -13.69 -7.29
N LEU A 63 -7.07 -12.59 -7.33
CA LEU A 63 -7.08 -11.58 -6.26
C LEU A 63 -8.49 -10.97 -6.16
N GLN A 64 -9.01 -10.91 -4.95
CA GLN A 64 -10.31 -10.30 -4.64
C GLN A 64 -10.09 -9.17 -3.63
N VAL A 65 -10.77 -8.04 -3.82
CA VAL A 65 -10.75 -6.95 -2.83
C VAL A 65 -11.47 -7.43 -1.58
N LEU A 66 -10.78 -7.37 -0.44
CA LEU A 66 -11.35 -7.66 0.87
C LEU A 66 -11.81 -6.37 1.55
N LEU A 67 -10.91 -5.38 1.68
CA LEU A 67 -11.21 -4.11 2.35
C LEU A 67 -10.64 -2.93 1.57
N ARG A 68 -11.33 -1.79 1.67
CA ARG A 68 -10.84 -0.49 1.23
C ARG A 68 -10.79 0.45 2.44
N HIS A 69 -9.65 1.04 2.71
CA HIS A 69 -9.48 1.87 3.91
C HIS A 69 -10.43 3.09 3.95
N THR A 70 -10.83 3.62 2.79
CA THR A 70 -11.64 4.84 2.72
C THR A 70 -13.08 4.68 3.20
N SER A 71 -13.59 3.45 3.40
CA SER A 71 -15.02 3.22 3.65
C SER A 71 -15.36 2.89 5.11
N GLY A 72 -14.38 2.62 5.98
CA GLY A 72 -14.65 2.17 7.35
C GLY A 72 -15.44 0.86 7.42
N GLU A 73 -15.51 0.12 6.31
CA GLU A 73 -16.34 -1.08 6.17
C GLU A 73 -15.65 -2.31 6.76
N SER A 74 -16.46 -3.18 7.36
CA SER A 74 -16.08 -4.56 7.66
C SER A 74 -16.55 -5.48 6.52
N ASN A 75 -15.72 -6.43 6.11
CA ASN A 75 -16.10 -7.43 5.11
C ASN A 75 -15.72 -8.83 5.60
N LYS A 76 -16.67 -9.77 5.59
CA LYS A 76 -16.49 -11.15 6.07
C LYS A 76 -15.85 -11.25 7.47
N GLY A 77 -16.17 -10.31 8.36
CA GLY A 77 -15.61 -10.24 9.71
C GLY A 77 -14.20 -9.64 9.80
N PHE A 78 -13.60 -9.22 8.68
CA PHE A 78 -12.34 -8.49 8.67
C PHE A 78 -12.57 -6.99 8.75
N GLN A 79 -11.69 -6.32 9.48
CA GLN A 79 -11.61 -4.87 9.59
C GLN A 79 -10.14 -4.43 9.49
N ALA A 80 -9.91 -3.20 9.03
CA ALA A 80 -8.58 -2.63 8.93
C ALA A 80 -8.52 -1.30 9.65
N THR A 81 -7.57 -1.16 10.57
CA THR A 81 -7.25 0.09 11.25
C THR A 81 -5.95 0.63 10.72
N HIS A 82 -5.90 1.93 10.45
CA HIS A 82 -4.65 2.62 10.12
C HIS A 82 -4.13 3.34 11.36
N ASN A 83 -2.96 2.92 11.84
CA ASN A 83 -2.23 3.64 12.87
C ASN A 83 -1.19 4.51 12.16
N LYS A 84 -1.27 5.82 12.38
CA LYS A 84 -0.33 6.80 11.83
C LYS A 84 0.93 6.91 12.67
#